data_AF-A0A6U5EL67-F1
#
_entry.id   AF-A0A6U5EL67-F1
#
_cell.length_a   1.000
_cell.length_b   1.000
_cell.length_c   1.000
_cell.angle_alpha   90.00
_cell.angle_beta   90.00
_cell.angle_gamma   90.00
#
_symmetry.space_group_name_H-M   'P 1'
#
loop_
_entity.id
_entity.type
_entity.pdbx_description
1 polymer ?
#
loop_
_entity_poly.entity_id
_entity_poly.type
_entity_poly.pdbx_seq_one_letter_code
_entity_poly.pdbx_strand_id
1 'polypeptide(L)'
;MEMSLLKSYSDQITLKKLVSTNNCRVGDSAGYGNAMVLYEKFGDAADVMYMCEYKAPHKLKSAEDIVIQVQASNVTMTDCLIRGNSWYKQAPLPNTVGSDCVGRVYGVGRAAFKSGVRPGDKVAAISRYLGGSAKFTTVEREDIIPVPDGIHPSIAVSIIRNYVTAYQNLYRCPAYPMERTDRVLIIGADEAPGEAAVELAILGGAQVYATARSAKHPYLQSLGAKTFSHKDEWLSRVEGRMDLVIDYVGEDGFESSHAALDEEGQLVCVGIKQNGGTGADLFGISAMSKWTRFRANFVLPRSYFYDIFESIEDDRDTFVRDAQRLFKLYTFGKISPKISHTIALSEIATFHQQLEMGEVKGTVVCDPQIECSKDTPRSSINEHSQRRSKINEANYNACLGLSYDDETKSLYSMKIRNKNDEVVNKYWDDATIETNESDYF
;
A
#
# COMPACT_ATOMS: atom_id res chain seq x y z
N MET A 1 10.98 -35.84 -7.11
CA MET A 1 11.04 -35.93 -5.63
C MET A 1 11.96 -34.80 -5.19
N GLU A 2 11.45 -33.57 -5.25
CA GLU A 2 12.23 -32.35 -4.99
C GLU A 2 12.51 -32.24 -3.49
N MET A 3 13.79 -32.08 -3.17
CA MET A 3 14.27 -31.83 -1.82
C MET A 3 13.69 -30.50 -1.32
N SER A 4 12.88 -30.53 -0.26
CA SER A 4 12.45 -29.29 0.41
C SER A 4 13.68 -28.53 0.92
N LEU A 5 13.67 -27.21 0.78
CA LEU A 5 14.73 -26.32 1.26
C LEU A 5 14.97 -26.45 2.77
N LEU A 6 14.03 -27.06 3.52
CA LEU A 6 14.24 -27.46 4.90
C LEU A 6 15.42 -28.40 5.12
N LYS A 7 15.77 -29.24 4.14
CA LYS A 7 17.01 -30.02 4.20
C LYS A 7 18.27 -29.21 3.91
N SER A 8 18.18 -28.07 3.22
CA SER A 8 19.34 -27.18 3.01
C SER A 8 19.63 -26.28 4.22
N TYR A 9 18.61 -26.07 5.08
CA TYR A 9 18.70 -25.29 6.30
C TYR A 9 18.87 -26.14 7.57
N SER A 10 19.22 -27.43 7.42
CA SER A 10 18.99 -28.50 8.41
C SER A 10 19.71 -28.36 9.76
N ASP A 11 20.62 -27.40 9.94
CA ASP A 11 21.35 -27.24 11.21
C ASP A 11 21.05 -25.90 11.92
N GLN A 12 20.23 -25.01 11.33
CA GLN A 12 20.09 -23.63 11.82
C GLN A 12 18.67 -23.04 11.86
N ILE A 13 17.63 -23.77 11.48
CA ILE A 13 16.25 -23.23 11.44
C ILE A 13 15.30 -24.03 12.33
N THR A 14 14.45 -23.32 13.07
CA THR A 14 13.27 -23.88 13.73
C THR A 14 12.02 -23.41 12.97
N LEU A 15 11.32 -24.34 12.34
CA LEU A 15 10.01 -24.07 11.75
C LEU A 15 8.90 -24.21 12.77
N LYS A 16 7.97 -23.25 12.81
CA LYS A 16 6.72 -23.38 13.58
C LYS A 16 5.55 -23.04 12.67
N LYS A 17 4.61 -23.98 12.52
CA LYS A 17 3.36 -23.77 11.78
C LYS A 17 2.53 -22.69 12.47
N LEU A 18 2.11 -21.66 11.74
CA LEU A 18 1.24 -20.59 12.25
C LEU A 18 -0.20 -21.12 12.33
N VAL A 19 -0.52 -21.97 13.32
CA VAL A 19 -1.91 -22.39 13.58
C VAL A 19 -2.38 -21.87 14.94
N SER A 20 -3.23 -20.86 14.88
CA SER A 20 -3.90 -20.15 15.97
C SER A 20 -2.96 -19.39 16.91
N THR A 21 -3.42 -18.23 17.36
CA THR A 21 -2.77 -17.35 18.37
C THR A 21 -2.30 -18.09 19.63
N ASN A 22 -2.84 -19.27 19.90
CA ASN A 22 -2.49 -20.12 21.05
C ASN A 22 -1.18 -20.92 20.90
N ASN A 23 -0.66 -21.13 19.69
CA ASN A 23 0.60 -21.87 19.47
C ASN A 23 1.84 -20.98 19.28
N CYS A 24 1.68 -19.66 19.34
CA CYS A 24 2.81 -18.73 19.46
C CYS A 24 3.25 -18.53 20.93
N ARG A 25 2.99 -19.52 21.80
CA ARG A 25 3.57 -19.62 23.14
C ARG A 25 5.01 -20.12 23.01
N VAL A 26 5.95 -19.20 23.05
CA VAL A 26 7.39 -19.51 23.03
C VAL A 26 7.92 -19.51 24.45
N GLY A 27 8.42 -20.68 24.87
CA GLY A 27 9.26 -20.85 26.05
C GLY A 27 10.72 -20.75 25.65
N ASP A 28 11.36 -19.66 26.09
CA ASP A 28 12.61 -19.66 26.87
C ASP A 28 13.15 -18.23 26.92
N SER A 29 12.43 -17.33 27.61
CA SER A 29 12.92 -16.03 28.16
C SER A 29 13.71 -15.03 27.26
N ALA A 30 13.92 -15.31 25.98
CA ALA A 30 14.61 -14.45 25.02
C ALA A 30 13.79 -14.48 23.73
N GLY A 31 13.14 -13.35 23.41
CA GLY A 31 12.31 -13.23 22.21
C GLY A 31 13.05 -13.59 20.91
N TYR A 32 12.29 -13.65 19.81
CA TYR A 32 12.79 -13.97 18.48
C TYR A 32 13.95 -13.03 18.08
N GLY A 33 15.11 -13.58 17.74
CA GLY A 33 16.27 -12.79 17.29
C GLY A 33 16.10 -12.30 15.85
N ASN A 34 15.87 -13.24 14.93
CA ASN A 34 15.54 -12.96 13.53
C ASN A 34 14.46 -13.94 13.06
N ALA A 35 13.41 -13.42 12.38
CA ALA A 35 12.28 -14.21 11.93
C ALA A 35 11.72 -13.70 10.59
N MET A 36 11.00 -14.57 9.90
CA MET A 36 10.25 -14.27 8.68
C MET A 36 9.02 -15.16 8.53
N VAL A 37 8.03 -14.72 7.77
CA VAL A 37 6.86 -15.54 7.40
C VAL A 37 7.03 -16.07 5.98
N LEU A 38 6.91 -17.39 5.79
CA LEU A 38 7.07 -18.05 4.49
C LEU A 38 6.02 -19.13 4.25
N TYR A 39 5.91 -19.56 3.00
CA TYR A 39 5.13 -20.73 2.59
C TYR A 39 5.89 -21.56 1.54
N GLU A 40 5.78 -22.88 1.63
CA GLU A 40 6.44 -23.83 0.69
C GLU A 40 5.50 -24.37 -0.38
N LYS A 41 4.19 -24.11 -0.23
CA LYS A 41 3.14 -24.48 -1.18
C LYS A 41 2.04 -23.43 -1.16
N PHE A 42 1.31 -23.30 -2.25
CA PHE A 42 0.11 -22.47 -2.32
C PHE A 42 -1.04 -23.11 -1.54
N GLY A 43 -1.99 -22.31 -1.04
CA GLY A 43 -3.18 -22.82 -0.34
C GLY A 43 -3.85 -21.76 0.51
N ASP A 44 -4.42 -22.14 1.65
CA ASP A 44 -5.06 -21.25 2.65
C ASP A 44 -4.09 -20.78 3.73
N ALA A 45 -4.30 -19.57 4.24
CA ALA A 45 -3.31 -18.86 5.05
C ALA A 45 -2.92 -19.63 6.32
N ALA A 46 -3.92 -20.20 7.00
CA ALA A 46 -3.73 -21.03 8.20
C ALA A 46 -3.05 -22.38 7.93
N ASP A 47 -3.05 -22.85 6.68
CA ASP A 47 -2.52 -24.16 6.33
C ASP A 47 -1.09 -24.11 5.81
N VAL A 48 -0.72 -23.03 5.13
CA VAL A 48 0.53 -22.96 4.36
C VAL A 48 1.55 -21.96 4.87
N MET A 49 1.18 -21.04 5.77
CA MET A 49 2.13 -20.06 6.30
C MET A 49 2.80 -20.53 7.58
N TYR A 50 4.10 -20.28 7.67
CA TYR A 50 4.97 -20.68 8.77
C TYR A 50 5.80 -19.50 9.23
N MET A 51 6.01 -19.39 10.54
CA MET A 51 7.06 -18.54 11.09
C MET A 51 8.37 -19.33 11.05
N CYS A 52 9.39 -18.72 10.47
CA CYS A 52 10.72 -19.29 10.32
C CYS A 52 11.72 -18.45 11.10
N GLU A 53 12.37 -19.08 12.09
CA GLU A 53 13.43 -18.45 12.88
C GLU A 53 14.81 -18.78 12.30
N TYR A 54 15.72 -17.80 12.32
CA TYR A 54 17.07 -17.98 11.80
C TYR A 54 18.14 -17.27 12.65
N LYS A 55 19.35 -17.88 12.68
CA LYS A 55 20.39 -17.54 13.66
C LYS A 55 21.09 -16.19 13.43
N ALA A 56 21.18 -15.70 12.20
CA ALA A 56 21.92 -14.48 11.87
C ALA A 56 21.24 -13.68 10.75
N PRO A 57 21.42 -12.34 10.69
CA PRO A 57 20.95 -11.52 9.57
C PRO A 57 21.39 -12.06 8.21
N HIS A 58 20.69 -11.66 7.15
CA HIS A 58 21.01 -12.08 5.79
C HIS A 58 22.47 -11.70 5.44
N LYS A 59 23.15 -12.61 4.74
CA LYS A 59 24.48 -12.35 4.17
C LYS A 59 24.31 -11.73 2.78
N LEU A 60 25.20 -10.81 2.44
CA LEU A 60 25.32 -10.30 1.07
C LEU A 60 25.70 -11.45 0.13
N LYS A 61 24.97 -11.63 -0.95
CA LYS A 61 25.24 -12.62 -2.00
C LYS A 61 26.06 -12.01 -3.13
N SER A 62 25.90 -10.71 -3.37
CA SER A 62 26.60 -9.91 -4.40
C SER A 62 27.21 -8.62 -3.83
N ALA A 63 28.09 -7.99 -4.62
CA ALA A 63 28.64 -6.66 -4.32
C ALA A 63 27.60 -5.54 -4.53
N GLU A 64 26.53 -5.79 -5.27
CA GLU A 64 25.41 -4.87 -5.50
C GLU A 64 24.35 -4.95 -4.40
N ASP A 65 24.38 -5.99 -3.57
CA ASP A 65 23.34 -6.26 -2.58
C ASP A 65 23.32 -5.24 -1.44
N ILE A 66 22.14 -5.06 -0.91
CA ILE A 66 21.84 -4.35 0.32
C ILE A 66 20.99 -5.27 1.19
N VAL A 67 21.32 -5.33 2.48
CA VAL A 67 20.47 -5.96 3.50
C VAL A 67 19.73 -4.85 4.23
N ILE A 68 18.41 -4.87 4.16
CA ILE A 68 17.52 -3.93 4.85
C ILE A 68 17.07 -4.58 6.15
N GLN A 69 17.28 -3.91 7.28
CA GLN A 69 16.57 -4.22 8.53
C GLN A 69 15.18 -3.62 8.45
N VAL A 70 14.16 -4.47 8.28
CA VAL A 70 12.79 -4.03 8.06
C VAL A 70 12.22 -3.44 9.34
N GLN A 71 11.52 -2.31 9.18
CA GLN A 71 10.80 -1.61 10.24
C GLN A 71 9.29 -1.60 9.97
N ALA A 72 8.87 -1.68 8.71
CA ALA A 72 7.46 -1.79 8.32
C ALA A 72 7.33 -2.50 6.96
N SER A 73 6.29 -3.29 6.79
CA SER A 73 5.82 -3.81 5.49
C SER A 73 4.29 -3.74 5.42
N ASN A 74 3.71 -3.65 4.23
CA ASN A 74 2.26 -3.78 4.10
C ASN A 74 1.84 -5.26 4.12
N VAL A 75 0.62 -5.51 4.58
CA VAL A 75 -0.08 -6.79 4.44
C VAL A 75 -1.29 -6.56 3.56
N THR A 76 -1.29 -7.11 2.34
CA THR A 76 -2.22 -6.71 1.29
C THR A 76 -2.98 -7.89 0.69
N MET A 77 -4.13 -7.59 0.05
CA MET A 77 -4.86 -8.58 -0.74
C MET A 77 -4.01 -9.18 -1.88
N THR A 78 -3.07 -8.42 -2.43
CA THR A 78 -2.11 -8.92 -3.42
C THR A 78 -1.24 -10.03 -2.84
N ASP A 79 -0.78 -9.90 -1.59
CA ASP A 79 -0.02 -10.96 -0.92
C ASP A 79 -0.88 -12.23 -0.74
N CYS A 80 -2.18 -12.07 -0.44
CA CYS A 80 -3.13 -13.18 -0.41
C CYS A 80 -3.28 -13.87 -1.77
N LEU A 81 -3.45 -13.10 -2.86
CA LEU A 81 -3.54 -13.62 -4.23
C LEU A 81 -2.29 -14.40 -4.65
N ILE A 82 -1.09 -13.86 -4.34
CA ILE A 82 0.20 -14.50 -4.66
C ILE A 82 0.35 -15.80 -3.88
N ARG A 83 0.05 -15.78 -2.57
CA ARG A 83 0.09 -16.95 -1.67
C ARG A 83 -0.92 -18.04 -2.06
N GLY A 84 -2.09 -17.65 -2.55
CA GLY A 84 -3.15 -18.55 -3.02
C GLY A 84 -3.02 -19.01 -4.48
N ASN A 85 -1.91 -18.70 -5.17
CA ASN A 85 -1.69 -18.94 -6.61
C ASN A 85 -2.79 -18.37 -7.53
N SER A 86 -3.50 -17.34 -7.07
CA SER A 86 -4.59 -16.70 -7.79
C SER A 86 -4.15 -15.39 -8.48
N TRP A 87 -2.90 -14.98 -8.28
CA TRP A 87 -2.26 -13.93 -9.07
C TRP A 87 -1.95 -14.41 -10.50
N TYR A 88 -1.91 -13.50 -11.47
CA TYR A 88 -1.73 -13.86 -12.89
C TYR A 88 -0.34 -14.45 -13.24
N LYS A 89 0.65 -14.27 -12.35
CA LYS A 89 2.00 -14.87 -12.40
C LYS A 89 2.23 -15.72 -11.14
N GLN A 90 2.67 -16.96 -11.33
CA GLN A 90 3.00 -17.87 -10.23
C GLN A 90 4.29 -17.45 -9.52
N ALA A 91 4.28 -17.45 -8.19
CA ALA A 91 5.46 -17.17 -7.38
C ALA A 91 6.45 -18.35 -7.35
N PRO A 92 7.77 -18.10 -7.25
CA PRO A 92 8.72 -19.17 -6.94
C PRO A 92 8.46 -19.69 -5.52
N LEU A 93 8.52 -21.01 -5.35
CA LEU A 93 8.41 -21.67 -4.05
C LEU A 93 9.78 -22.22 -3.59
N PRO A 94 10.06 -22.20 -2.27
CA PRO A 94 9.31 -21.52 -1.22
C PRO A 94 9.40 -20.00 -1.37
N ASN A 95 8.40 -19.30 -0.83
CA ASN A 95 8.30 -17.85 -0.93
C ASN A 95 8.19 -17.21 0.46
N THR A 96 8.88 -16.08 0.66
CA THR A 96 8.72 -15.26 1.86
C THR A 96 7.64 -14.22 1.60
N VAL A 97 6.68 -14.08 2.51
CA VAL A 97 5.53 -13.19 2.36
C VAL A 97 5.98 -11.72 2.36
N GLY A 98 5.20 -10.86 1.72
CA GLY A 98 5.36 -9.41 1.74
C GLY A 98 6.05 -8.91 0.47
N SER A 99 5.37 -8.01 -0.22
CA SER A 99 5.78 -7.46 -1.51
C SER A 99 6.41 -6.06 -1.42
N ASP A 100 6.45 -5.47 -0.24
CA ASP A 100 7.11 -4.20 0.02
C ASP A 100 7.67 -4.12 1.44
N CYS A 101 8.60 -3.20 1.67
CA CYS A 101 9.09 -2.88 3.00
C CYS A 101 9.69 -1.47 3.07
N VAL A 102 9.76 -0.94 4.28
CA VAL A 102 10.59 0.21 4.66
C VAL A 102 11.45 -0.20 5.84
N GLY A 103 12.71 0.23 5.81
CA GLY A 103 13.64 -0.06 6.88
C GLY A 103 14.91 0.77 6.79
N ARG A 104 15.93 0.33 7.53
CA ARG A 104 17.26 0.91 7.47
C ARG A 104 18.24 -0.06 6.83
N VAL A 105 19.17 0.47 6.05
CA VAL A 105 20.28 -0.31 5.51
C VAL A 105 21.11 -0.86 6.67
N TYR A 106 21.18 -2.18 6.76
CA TYR A 106 21.96 -2.90 7.77
C TYR A 106 23.32 -3.33 7.21
N GLY A 107 23.32 -3.95 6.03
CA GLY A 107 24.51 -4.41 5.33
C GLY A 107 24.55 -3.85 3.91
N VAL A 108 25.74 -3.56 3.40
CA VAL A 108 25.92 -2.97 2.08
C VAL A 108 27.08 -3.63 1.35
N GLY A 109 26.83 -4.08 0.12
CA GLY A 109 27.83 -4.60 -0.78
C GLY A 109 28.81 -3.54 -1.24
N ARG A 110 29.99 -3.97 -1.72
CA ARG A 110 31.08 -3.05 -2.07
C ARG A 110 30.71 -2.08 -3.20
N ALA A 111 29.93 -2.53 -4.19
CA ALA A 111 29.49 -1.68 -5.29
C ALA A 111 28.38 -0.72 -4.85
N ALA A 112 27.40 -1.22 -4.09
CA ALA A 112 26.38 -0.40 -3.42
C ALA A 112 26.98 0.71 -2.53
N PHE A 113 28.03 0.39 -1.79
CA PHE A 113 28.72 1.41 -0.99
C PHE A 113 29.38 2.49 -1.87
N LYS A 114 29.99 2.09 -3.00
CA LYS A 114 30.60 3.05 -3.93
C LYS A 114 29.58 3.96 -4.62
N SER A 115 28.34 3.50 -4.81
CA SER A 115 27.27 4.32 -5.40
C SER A 115 26.64 5.33 -4.44
N GLY A 116 27.07 5.35 -3.17
CA GLY A 116 26.61 6.33 -2.18
C GLY A 116 25.74 5.78 -1.07
N VAL A 117 25.30 4.52 -1.15
CA VAL A 117 24.49 3.89 -0.09
C VAL A 117 25.33 3.68 1.17
N ARG A 118 24.75 3.97 2.34
CA ARG A 118 25.41 3.82 3.64
C ARG A 118 24.55 2.99 4.60
N PRO A 119 25.18 2.23 5.52
CA PRO A 119 24.47 1.68 6.66
C PRO A 119 23.78 2.79 7.46
N GLY A 120 22.53 2.55 7.86
CA GLY A 120 21.68 3.52 8.54
C GLY A 120 20.72 4.27 7.62
N ASP A 121 20.98 4.35 6.31
CA ASP A 121 20.09 5.02 5.35
C ASP A 121 18.69 4.43 5.42
N LYS A 122 17.67 5.29 5.45
CA LYS A 122 16.28 4.86 5.42
C LYS A 122 15.83 4.66 3.98
N VAL A 123 15.38 3.46 3.67
CA VAL A 123 15.03 3.05 2.31
C VAL A 123 13.73 2.25 2.31
N ALA A 124 13.03 2.30 1.19
CA ALA A 124 11.95 1.39 0.85
C ALA A 124 12.39 0.45 -0.27
N ALA A 125 11.71 -0.68 -0.38
CA ALA A 125 11.78 -1.56 -1.55
C ALA A 125 10.40 -2.13 -1.82
N ILE A 126 10.08 -2.34 -3.08
CA ILE A 126 8.84 -2.98 -3.53
C ILE A 126 9.18 -3.90 -4.71
N SER A 127 8.74 -5.15 -4.60
CA SER A 127 8.91 -6.17 -5.62
C SER A 127 7.91 -7.29 -5.36
N ARG A 128 7.43 -7.92 -6.44
CA ARG A 128 6.39 -8.96 -6.37
C ARG A 128 6.72 -10.08 -5.38
N TYR A 129 8.01 -10.42 -5.22
CA TYR A 129 8.49 -11.52 -4.36
C TYR A 129 9.58 -11.06 -3.38
N LEU A 130 9.44 -9.83 -2.84
CA LEU A 130 10.46 -9.20 -2.01
C LEU A 130 10.79 -9.96 -0.71
N GLY A 131 9.78 -10.54 -0.04
CA GLY A 131 9.93 -11.08 1.30
C GLY A 131 9.98 -10.02 2.39
N GLY A 132 9.14 -8.99 2.28
CA GLY A 132 9.09 -7.86 3.21
C GLY A 132 8.58 -8.20 4.62
N SER A 133 7.84 -9.30 4.77
CA SER A 133 7.35 -9.80 6.07
C SER A 133 8.43 -10.61 6.79
N ALA A 134 9.53 -9.92 7.11
CA ALA A 134 10.73 -10.48 7.71
C ALA A 134 11.47 -9.41 8.54
N LYS A 135 12.36 -9.84 9.43
CA LYS A 135 13.30 -8.94 10.14
C LYS A 135 14.33 -8.30 9.20
N PHE A 136 14.76 -9.05 8.19
CA PHE A 136 15.71 -8.61 7.19
C PHE A 136 15.23 -9.06 5.81
N THR A 137 15.44 -8.21 4.81
CA THR A 137 15.34 -8.59 3.39
C THR A 137 16.59 -8.14 2.65
N THR A 138 16.88 -8.80 1.53
CA THR A 138 18.03 -8.50 0.68
C THR A 138 17.53 -8.08 -0.70
N VAL A 139 18.03 -6.94 -1.18
CA VAL A 139 17.69 -6.37 -2.49
C VAL A 139 18.95 -5.89 -3.19
N GLU A 140 18.90 -5.67 -4.50
CA GLU A 140 19.99 -4.98 -5.19
C GLU A 140 19.92 -3.48 -4.92
N ARG A 141 21.06 -2.79 -5.00
CA ARG A 141 21.13 -1.34 -4.76
C ARG A 141 20.23 -0.53 -5.67
N GLU A 142 19.93 -1.04 -6.85
CA GLU A 142 19.11 -0.33 -7.81
C GLU A 142 17.67 -0.31 -7.34
N ASP A 143 17.21 -1.35 -6.63
CA ASP A 143 15.82 -1.53 -6.20
C ASP A 143 15.38 -0.63 -5.02
N ILE A 144 16.31 0.05 -4.35
CA ILE A 144 15.98 0.89 -3.18
C ILE A 144 15.36 2.23 -3.59
N ILE A 145 14.32 2.63 -2.87
CA ILE A 145 13.70 3.95 -2.98
C ILE A 145 14.10 4.74 -1.73
N PRO A 146 14.79 5.89 -1.87
CA PRO A 146 15.18 6.70 -0.72
C PRO A 146 13.95 7.20 0.05
N VAL A 147 13.98 7.12 1.39
CA VAL A 147 12.89 7.60 2.25
C VAL A 147 13.42 8.70 3.17
N PRO A 148 12.77 9.87 3.25
CA PRO A 148 13.18 10.93 4.18
C PRO A 148 13.23 10.47 5.65
N ASP A 149 14.26 10.88 6.38
CA ASP A 149 14.48 10.45 7.77
C ASP A 149 13.37 10.94 8.72
N GLY A 150 12.67 12.03 8.40
CA GLY A 150 11.55 12.56 9.19
C GLY A 150 10.25 11.76 9.09
N ILE A 151 10.10 10.83 8.13
CA ILE A 151 8.85 10.10 7.90
C ILE A 151 8.86 8.77 8.65
N HIS A 152 7.83 8.50 9.43
CA HIS A 152 7.71 7.23 10.17
C HIS A 152 7.62 6.02 9.21
N PRO A 153 8.29 4.88 9.47
CA PRO A 153 8.31 3.74 8.55
C PRO A 153 6.93 3.22 8.12
N SER A 154 5.96 3.15 9.05
CA SER A 154 4.59 2.72 8.72
C SER A 154 3.87 3.67 7.76
N ILE A 155 4.15 4.98 7.86
CA ILE A 155 3.61 5.98 6.92
C ILE A 155 4.33 5.86 5.58
N ALA A 156 5.66 5.73 5.61
CA ALA A 156 6.44 5.62 4.39
C ALA A 156 6.06 4.39 3.55
N VAL A 157 5.86 3.22 4.18
CA VAL A 157 5.46 2.01 3.45
C VAL A 157 4.05 2.14 2.89
N SER A 158 3.15 2.85 3.60
CA SER A 158 1.82 3.17 3.08
C SER A 158 1.87 4.10 1.87
N ILE A 159 2.76 5.11 1.89
CA ILE A 159 2.95 6.01 0.75
C ILE A 159 3.44 5.22 -0.47
N ILE A 160 4.51 4.43 -0.29
CA ILE A 160 5.14 3.66 -1.37
C ILE A 160 4.16 2.69 -2.02
N ARG A 161 3.30 2.03 -1.24
CA ARG A 161 2.35 1.04 -1.78
C ARG A 161 1.05 1.67 -2.25
N ASN A 162 0.39 2.42 -1.37
CA ASN A 162 -1.00 2.84 -1.56
C ASN A 162 -1.10 4.17 -2.30
N TYR A 163 -0.30 5.16 -1.90
CA TYR A 163 -0.35 6.48 -2.52
C TYR A 163 0.32 6.51 -3.89
N VAL A 164 1.41 5.78 -4.12
CA VAL A 164 1.99 5.67 -5.47
C VAL A 164 0.99 4.99 -6.41
N THR A 165 0.36 3.88 -5.98
CA THR A 165 -0.72 3.24 -6.75
C THR A 165 -1.83 4.23 -7.09
N ALA A 166 -2.36 4.94 -6.10
CA ALA A 166 -3.41 5.93 -6.29
C ALA A 166 -2.99 7.06 -7.24
N TYR A 167 -1.79 7.61 -7.04
CA TYR A 167 -1.24 8.68 -7.87
C TYR A 167 -1.10 8.25 -9.32
N GLN A 168 -0.55 7.06 -9.57
CA GLN A 168 -0.35 6.58 -10.93
C GLN A 168 -1.67 6.24 -11.63
N ASN A 169 -2.66 5.71 -10.90
CA ASN A 169 -4.00 5.49 -11.44
C ASN A 169 -4.73 6.79 -11.80
N LEU A 170 -4.42 7.89 -11.10
CA LEU A 170 -5.01 9.20 -11.38
C LEU A 170 -4.26 9.95 -12.49
N TYR A 171 -2.93 9.92 -12.50
CA TYR A 171 -2.12 10.87 -13.29
C TYR A 171 -1.18 10.21 -14.32
N ARG A 172 -1.03 8.88 -14.29
CA ARG A 172 -0.17 8.12 -15.23
C ARG A 172 -0.98 7.16 -16.12
N CYS A 173 -2.30 7.25 -16.09
CA CYS A 173 -3.17 6.55 -17.02
C CYS A 173 -2.87 7.03 -18.47
N PRO A 174 -2.75 6.10 -19.43
CA PRO A 174 -2.07 6.38 -20.70
C PRO A 174 -2.89 7.25 -21.67
N ALA A 175 -4.21 7.35 -21.49
CA ALA A 175 -5.08 8.10 -22.40
C ALA A 175 -5.77 9.29 -21.74
N TYR A 176 -6.00 9.24 -20.42
CA TYR A 176 -6.78 10.26 -19.71
C TYR A 176 -6.21 10.53 -18.30
N PRO A 177 -5.07 11.24 -18.17
CA PRO A 177 -4.62 11.73 -16.87
C PRO A 177 -5.66 12.67 -16.28
N MET A 178 -5.98 12.51 -14.99
CA MET A 178 -6.99 13.31 -14.31
C MET A 178 -6.63 14.80 -14.32
N GLU A 179 -7.60 15.61 -14.70
CA GLU A 179 -7.55 17.06 -14.66
C GLU A 179 -8.43 17.63 -13.54
N ARG A 180 -8.34 18.95 -13.35
CA ARG A 180 -9.20 19.65 -12.40
C ARG A 180 -10.64 19.57 -12.87
N THR A 181 -11.57 19.42 -11.93
CA THR A 181 -13.03 19.37 -12.14
C THR A 181 -13.61 18.09 -12.76
N ASP A 182 -12.76 17.15 -13.18
CA ASP A 182 -13.15 15.81 -13.64
C ASP A 182 -14.08 15.09 -12.65
N ARG A 183 -15.03 14.33 -13.18
CA ARG A 183 -15.89 13.43 -12.42
C ARG A 183 -15.20 12.09 -12.32
N VAL A 184 -14.66 11.80 -11.15
CA VAL A 184 -13.87 10.58 -10.90
C VAL A 184 -14.68 9.63 -10.03
N LEU A 185 -14.91 8.41 -10.52
CA LEU A 185 -15.49 7.32 -9.74
C LEU A 185 -14.41 6.39 -9.21
N ILE A 186 -14.32 6.24 -7.90
CA ILE A 186 -13.38 5.36 -7.21
C ILE A 186 -14.16 4.22 -6.57
N ILE A 187 -14.03 3.03 -7.13
CA ILE A 187 -14.68 1.81 -6.63
C ILE A 187 -13.73 1.10 -5.68
N GLY A 188 -14.19 0.78 -4.46
CA GLY A 188 -13.36 0.17 -3.41
C GLY A 188 -12.59 1.19 -2.57
N ALA A 189 -13.17 2.35 -2.28
CA ALA A 189 -12.57 3.40 -1.47
C ALA A 189 -12.42 3.06 0.03
N ASP A 190 -12.83 1.86 0.45
CA ASP A 190 -12.48 1.32 1.77
C ASP A 190 -11.16 0.53 1.76
N GLU A 191 -10.58 0.25 0.60
CA GLU A 191 -9.26 -0.33 0.45
C GLU A 191 -8.18 0.75 0.54
N ALA A 192 -6.98 0.38 1.01
CA ALA A 192 -5.90 1.34 1.24
C ALA A 192 -5.55 2.24 0.03
N PRO A 193 -5.37 1.70 -1.21
CA PRO A 193 -5.13 2.56 -2.37
C PRO A 193 -6.38 3.34 -2.79
N GLY A 194 -7.59 2.82 -2.58
CA GLY A 194 -8.84 3.54 -2.88
C GLY A 194 -9.05 4.74 -1.97
N GLU A 195 -8.77 4.60 -0.67
CA GLU A 195 -8.80 5.71 0.29
C GLU A 195 -7.79 6.80 -0.08
N ALA A 196 -6.57 6.40 -0.48
CA ALA A 196 -5.54 7.32 -0.97
C ALA A 196 -5.94 8.03 -2.27
N ALA A 197 -6.60 7.31 -3.20
CA ALA A 197 -7.10 7.88 -4.44
C ALA A 197 -8.18 8.94 -4.20
N VAL A 198 -9.07 8.73 -3.23
CA VAL A 198 -10.07 9.76 -2.87
C VAL A 198 -9.37 11.02 -2.37
N GLU A 199 -8.41 10.89 -1.46
CA GLU A 199 -7.69 12.05 -0.92
C GLU A 199 -6.93 12.81 -2.03
N LEU A 200 -6.21 12.09 -2.90
CA LEU A 200 -5.44 12.70 -4.00
C LEU A 200 -6.33 13.31 -5.08
N ALA A 201 -7.46 12.69 -5.42
CA ALA A 201 -8.40 13.21 -6.43
C ALA A 201 -9.08 14.50 -5.94
N ILE A 202 -9.51 14.54 -4.67
CA ILE A 202 -10.02 15.76 -4.04
C ILE A 202 -8.94 16.85 -4.03
N LEU A 203 -7.72 16.51 -3.63
CA LEU A 203 -6.59 17.46 -3.60
C LEU A 203 -6.31 18.02 -5.01
N GLY A 204 -6.45 17.19 -6.05
CA GLY A 204 -6.37 17.57 -7.45
C GLY A 204 -7.52 18.46 -7.93
N GLY A 205 -8.61 18.56 -7.18
CA GLY A 205 -9.77 19.38 -7.52
C GLY A 205 -10.82 18.65 -8.36
N ALA A 206 -10.82 17.32 -8.37
CA ALA A 206 -11.84 16.50 -9.02
C ALA A 206 -13.15 16.47 -8.22
N GLN A 207 -14.25 16.17 -8.91
CA GLN A 207 -15.55 15.82 -8.34
C GLN A 207 -15.57 14.31 -8.07
N VAL A 208 -15.31 13.93 -6.81
CA VAL A 208 -15.11 12.51 -6.47
C VAL A 208 -16.41 11.82 -6.08
N TYR A 209 -16.63 10.66 -6.69
CA TYR A 209 -17.65 9.67 -6.36
C TYR A 209 -16.94 8.43 -5.85
N ALA A 210 -17.37 7.85 -4.73
CA ALA A 210 -16.65 6.76 -4.08
C ALA A 210 -17.60 5.65 -3.63
N THR A 211 -17.22 4.39 -3.86
CA THR A 211 -17.95 3.24 -3.31
C THR A 211 -17.19 2.68 -2.12
N ALA A 212 -17.89 2.49 -1.00
CA ALA A 212 -17.31 1.96 0.24
C ALA A 212 -18.40 1.44 1.16
N ARG A 213 -18.04 0.59 2.13
CA ARG A 213 -18.97 0.22 3.22
C ARG A 213 -19.46 1.46 3.95
N SER A 214 -20.74 1.47 4.36
CA SER A 214 -21.39 2.64 4.98
C SER A 214 -20.62 3.22 6.18
N ALA A 215 -19.90 2.38 6.94
CA ALA A 215 -19.06 2.80 8.06
C ALA A 215 -17.92 3.78 7.67
N LYS A 216 -17.48 3.76 6.40
CA LYS A 216 -16.44 4.66 5.86
C LYS A 216 -17.01 5.96 5.28
N HIS A 217 -18.33 6.04 5.04
CA HIS A 217 -18.94 7.20 4.39
C HIS A 217 -18.67 8.53 5.11
N PRO A 218 -18.83 8.65 6.44
CA PRO A 218 -18.61 9.93 7.11
C PRO A 218 -17.20 10.49 6.88
N TYR A 219 -16.20 9.61 6.87
CA TYR A 219 -14.82 10.01 6.59
C TYR A 219 -14.62 10.44 5.14
N LEU A 220 -15.07 9.65 4.17
CA LEU A 220 -14.93 9.99 2.74
C LEU A 220 -15.71 11.26 2.38
N GLN A 221 -16.89 11.46 2.96
CA GLN A 221 -17.68 12.68 2.82
C GLN A 221 -16.98 13.90 3.45
N SER A 222 -16.29 13.72 4.58
CA SER A 222 -15.49 14.79 5.20
C SER A 222 -14.32 15.26 4.31
N LEU A 223 -13.84 14.39 3.40
CA LEU A 223 -12.89 14.78 2.36
C LEU A 223 -13.56 15.48 1.17
N GLY A 224 -14.88 15.34 0.99
CA GLY A 224 -15.63 15.95 -0.12
C GLY A 224 -16.16 14.96 -1.16
N ALA A 225 -16.02 13.65 -0.94
CA ALA A 225 -16.54 12.64 -1.86
C ALA A 225 -18.05 12.40 -1.69
N LYS A 226 -18.73 12.10 -2.81
CA LYS A 226 -20.10 11.55 -2.81
C LYS A 226 -20.01 10.03 -2.67
N THR A 227 -20.64 9.45 -1.66
CA THR A 227 -20.44 8.04 -1.31
C THR A 227 -21.64 7.15 -1.64
N PHE A 228 -21.36 5.92 -2.02
CA PHE A 228 -22.35 4.86 -2.27
C PHE A 228 -21.94 3.55 -1.60
N SER A 229 -22.90 2.69 -1.29
CA SER A 229 -22.61 1.38 -0.66
C SER A 229 -22.70 0.21 -1.63
N HIS A 230 -23.62 0.27 -2.59
CA HIS A 230 -23.96 -0.88 -3.44
C HIS A 230 -23.97 -0.53 -4.92
N LYS A 231 -23.70 -1.53 -5.76
CA LYS A 231 -23.62 -1.39 -7.21
C LYS A 231 -24.84 -0.75 -7.84
N ASP A 232 -26.01 -1.29 -7.50
CA ASP A 232 -27.29 -0.83 -8.04
C ASP A 232 -27.61 0.63 -7.65
N GLU A 233 -27.07 1.08 -6.51
CA GLU A 233 -27.21 2.46 -6.05
C GLU A 233 -26.36 3.43 -6.87
N TRP A 234 -25.10 3.10 -7.12
CA TRP A 234 -24.18 4.01 -7.79
C TRP A 234 -24.34 4.00 -9.31
N LEU A 235 -24.51 2.83 -9.93
CA LEU A 235 -24.50 2.69 -11.39
C LEU A 235 -25.56 3.57 -12.03
N SER A 236 -26.81 3.49 -11.57
CA SER A 236 -27.91 4.33 -12.06
C SER A 236 -27.68 5.84 -11.93
N ARG A 237 -26.77 6.27 -11.05
CA ARG A 237 -26.45 7.68 -10.81
C ARG A 237 -25.27 8.19 -11.64
N VAL A 238 -24.38 7.30 -12.08
CA VAL A 238 -23.10 7.65 -12.72
C VAL A 238 -22.91 7.03 -14.11
N GLU A 239 -23.82 6.16 -14.56
CA GLU A 239 -23.80 5.56 -15.90
C GLU A 239 -23.67 6.63 -16.99
N GLY A 240 -22.68 6.47 -17.88
CA GLY A 240 -22.42 7.41 -18.97
C GLY A 240 -21.90 8.78 -18.55
N ARG A 241 -21.36 8.96 -17.34
CA ARG A 241 -21.12 10.30 -16.75
C ARG A 241 -19.73 10.52 -16.18
N MET A 242 -18.87 9.51 -16.10
CA MET A 242 -17.57 9.65 -15.44
C MET A 242 -16.45 9.84 -16.45
N ASP A 243 -15.59 10.82 -16.20
CA ASP A 243 -14.41 11.12 -16.99
C ASP A 243 -13.29 10.10 -16.68
N LEU A 244 -13.18 9.67 -15.42
CA LEU A 244 -12.23 8.65 -14.98
C LEU A 244 -12.91 7.69 -14.01
N VAL A 245 -12.71 6.39 -14.23
CA VAL A 245 -13.15 5.34 -13.29
C VAL A 245 -11.94 4.54 -12.85
N ILE A 246 -11.76 4.36 -11.54
CA ILE A 246 -10.71 3.51 -10.99
C ILE A 246 -11.39 2.41 -10.18
N ASP A 247 -11.16 1.16 -10.55
CA ASP A 247 -11.78 0.00 -9.92
C ASP A 247 -10.76 -0.89 -9.19
N TYR A 248 -10.76 -0.79 -7.86
CA TYR A 248 -9.93 -1.59 -6.96
C TYR A 248 -10.55 -2.95 -6.60
N VAL A 249 -11.77 -3.25 -7.07
CA VAL A 249 -12.53 -4.46 -6.70
C VAL A 249 -12.67 -5.43 -7.86
N GLY A 250 -13.09 -4.95 -9.03
CA GLY A 250 -13.36 -5.77 -10.22
C GLY A 250 -14.52 -6.76 -10.05
N GLU A 251 -15.60 -6.34 -9.37
CA GLU A 251 -16.68 -7.22 -8.90
C GLU A 251 -17.38 -8.04 -10.00
N ASP A 252 -17.56 -7.46 -11.18
CA ASP A 252 -18.21 -8.09 -12.34
C ASP A 252 -17.32 -8.08 -13.59
N GLY A 253 -16.00 -8.21 -13.38
CA GLY A 253 -15.05 -8.16 -14.49
C GLY A 253 -15.01 -6.79 -15.17
N PHE A 254 -15.33 -5.74 -14.40
CA PHE A 254 -15.32 -4.32 -14.78
C PHE A 254 -16.43 -3.85 -15.72
N GLU A 255 -17.47 -4.66 -15.95
CA GLU A 255 -18.56 -4.29 -16.87
C GLU A 255 -19.33 -3.06 -16.36
N SER A 256 -19.71 -3.03 -15.08
CA SER A 256 -20.41 -1.87 -14.51
C SER A 256 -19.49 -0.65 -14.41
N SER A 257 -18.21 -0.87 -14.13
CA SER A 257 -17.19 0.18 -14.02
C SER A 257 -16.97 0.84 -15.38
N HIS A 258 -16.95 0.06 -16.46
CA HIS A 258 -16.90 0.58 -17.83
C HIS A 258 -18.19 1.31 -18.22
N ALA A 259 -19.37 0.82 -17.81
CA ALA A 259 -20.65 1.49 -18.09
C ALA A 259 -20.79 2.87 -17.41
N ALA A 260 -20.02 3.14 -16.35
CA ALA A 260 -19.96 4.46 -15.72
C ALA A 260 -19.27 5.52 -16.58
N LEU A 261 -18.41 5.12 -17.52
CA LEU A 261 -17.66 6.05 -18.36
C LEU A 261 -18.60 6.84 -19.27
N ASP A 262 -18.33 8.13 -19.42
CA ASP A 262 -18.88 8.89 -20.54
C ASP A 262 -18.19 8.52 -21.87
N GLU A 263 -18.36 9.32 -22.92
CA GLU A 263 -17.84 9.03 -24.26
C GLU A 263 -16.32 9.13 -24.37
N GLU A 264 -15.67 9.97 -23.56
CA GLU A 264 -14.23 10.28 -23.64
C GLU A 264 -13.41 9.68 -22.49
N GLY A 265 -14.07 9.29 -21.40
CA GLY A 265 -13.39 8.84 -20.20
C GLY A 265 -12.57 7.56 -20.33
N GLN A 266 -11.78 7.27 -19.29
CA GLN A 266 -10.95 6.07 -19.19
C GLN A 266 -11.24 5.26 -17.93
N LEU A 267 -11.14 3.94 -18.03
CA LEU A 267 -11.23 3.02 -16.90
C LEU A 267 -9.85 2.43 -16.54
N VAL A 268 -9.46 2.58 -15.28
CA VAL A 268 -8.28 1.96 -14.69
C VAL A 268 -8.71 0.74 -13.88
N CYS A 269 -8.38 -0.44 -14.39
CA CYS A 269 -8.66 -1.71 -13.76
C CYS A 269 -7.51 -2.10 -12.84
N VAL A 270 -7.75 -2.22 -11.53
CA VAL A 270 -6.70 -2.52 -10.54
C VAL A 270 -7.00 -3.82 -9.80
N GLY A 271 -8.25 -3.96 -9.34
CA GLY A 271 -8.70 -5.09 -8.53
C GLY A 271 -8.79 -6.39 -9.30
N ILE A 272 -8.63 -7.51 -8.60
CA ILE A 272 -9.00 -8.82 -9.11
C ILE A 272 -9.92 -9.44 -8.06
N LYS A 273 -11.19 -9.67 -8.43
CA LYS A 273 -12.14 -10.33 -7.56
C LYS A 273 -11.66 -11.72 -7.17
N GLN A 274 -11.69 -12.00 -5.88
CA GLN A 274 -11.55 -13.35 -5.34
C GLN A 274 -12.85 -14.13 -5.59
N ASN A 275 -12.77 -15.23 -6.33
CA ASN A 275 -13.82 -16.23 -6.32
C ASN A 275 -13.28 -17.46 -5.59
N GLY A 276 -14.00 -17.93 -4.56
CA GLY A 276 -13.62 -19.07 -3.73
C GLY A 276 -13.69 -20.43 -4.44
N GLY A 277 -13.04 -20.59 -5.60
CA GLY A 277 -12.77 -21.91 -6.18
C GLY A 277 -12.83 -22.04 -7.72
N THR A 278 -11.90 -22.87 -8.20
CA THR A 278 -11.99 -23.82 -9.34
C THR A 278 -12.03 -23.29 -10.77
N GLY A 279 -11.04 -22.47 -11.14
CA GLY A 279 -10.69 -22.27 -12.54
C GLY A 279 -9.18 -22.13 -12.69
N ALA A 280 -8.42 -23.07 -12.12
CA ALA A 280 -6.97 -23.08 -12.31
C ALA A 280 -6.66 -23.56 -13.74
N ASP A 281 -5.80 -22.84 -14.45
CA ASP A 281 -5.30 -23.26 -15.76
C ASP A 281 -4.35 -24.46 -15.62
N LEU A 282 -3.77 -24.91 -16.74
CA LEU A 282 -2.82 -26.04 -16.77
C LEU A 282 -1.62 -25.84 -15.81
N PHE A 283 -1.33 -24.61 -15.41
CA PHE A 283 -0.24 -24.23 -14.50
C PHE A 283 -0.71 -23.99 -13.05
N GLY A 284 -1.97 -24.28 -12.75
CA GLY A 284 -2.53 -24.08 -11.42
C GLY A 284 -2.88 -22.62 -11.12
N ILE A 285 -2.73 -21.69 -12.08
CA ILE A 285 -2.97 -20.26 -11.92
C ILE A 285 -4.44 -19.96 -12.20
N SER A 286 -5.05 -19.02 -11.46
CA SER A 286 -6.42 -18.57 -11.76
C SER A 286 -6.57 -18.09 -13.22
N ALA A 287 -7.23 -18.91 -14.06
CA ALA A 287 -7.58 -18.57 -15.44
C ALA A 287 -8.47 -17.34 -15.48
N MET A 288 -9.29 -17.14 -14.43
CA MET A 288 -10.11 -15.95 -14.27
C MET A 288 -9.25 -14.69 -14.12
N SER A 289 -8.17 -14.72 -13.35
CA SER A 289 -7.29 -13.55 -13.17
C SER A 289 -6.62 -13.14 -14.48
N LYS A 290 -6.17 -14.13 -15.27
CA LYS A 290 -5.64 -13.89 -16.63
C LYS A 290 -6.72 -13.35 -17.57
N TRP A 291 -7.93 -13.90 -17.50
CA TRP A 291 -9.07 -13.47 -18.32
C TRP A 291 -9.53 -12.04 -17.98
N THR A 292 -9.66 -11.70 -16.70
CA THR A 292 -10.00 -10.36 -16.21
C THR A 292 -9.00 -9.33 -16.73
N ARG A 293 -7.70 -9.62 -16.63
CA ARG A 293 -6.64 -8.76 -17.15
C ARG A 293 -6.66 -8.66 -18.68
N PHE A 294 -6.89 -9.77 -19.37
CA PHE A 294 -7.05 -9.78 -20.83
C PHE A 294 -8.26 -8.92 -21.26
N ARG A 295 -9.41 -9.06 -20.58
CA ARG A 295 -10.60 -8.25 -20.87
C ARG A 295 -10.35 -6.77 -20.69
N ALA A 296 -9.72 -6.38 -19.57
CA ALA A 296 -9.39 -4.99 -19.29
C ALA A 296 -8.45 -4.37 -20.34
N ASN A 297 -7.53 -5.13 -20.92
CA ASN A 297 -6.58 -4.60 -21.90
C ASN A 297 -7.03 -4.71 -23.36
N PHE A 298 -7.90 -5.67 -23.71
CA PHE A 298 -8.17 -6.01 -25.12
C PHE A 298 -9.65 -6.12 -25.49
N VAL A 299 -10.57 -6.21 -24.52
CA VAL A 299 -12.01 -6.41 -24.80
C VAL A 299 -12.80 -5.15 -24.46
N LEU A 300 -12.52 -4.55 -23.31
CA LEU A 300 -13.16 -3.31 -22.88
C LEU A 300 -12.41 -2.13 -23.52
N PRO A 301 -13.09 -1.30 -24.35
CA PRO A 301 -12.45 -0.13 -24.93
C PRO A 301 -12.16 0.90 -23.84
N ARG A 302 -11.12 1.72 -24.04
CA ARG A 302 -10.74 2.79 -23.10
C ARG A 302 -10.51 2.28 -21.67
N SER A 303 -10.06 1.05 -21.53
CA SER A 303 -9.59 0.52 -20.25
C SER A 303 -8.17 -0.03 -20.36
N TYR A 304 -7.50 -0.10 -19.22
CA TYR A 304 -6.26 -0.85 -19.08
C TYR A 304 -6.15 -1.42 -17.68
N PHE A 305 -5.35 -2.47 -17.54
CA PHE A 305 -5.05 -3.08 -16.24
C PHE A 305 -3.76 -2.51 -15.66
N TYR A 306 -3.83 -1.96 -14.46
CA TYR A 306 -2.69 -1.47 -13.70
C TYR A 306 -2.14 -2.55 -12.76
N ASP A 307 -0.82 -2.76 -12.79
CA ASP A 307 -0.08 -3.51 -11.76
C ASP A 307 1.10 -2.67 -11.29
N ILE A 308 1.17 -2.41 -9.98
CA ILE A 308 2.26 -1.64 -9.38
C ILE A 308 3.63 -2.27 -9.62
N PHE A 309 3.71 -3.60 -9.69
CA PHE A 309 4.98 -4.29 -9.95
C PHE A 309 5.44 -4.08 -11.38
N GLU A 310 4.51 -4.04 -12.34
CA GLU A 310 4.85 -3.72 -13.74
C GLU A 310 5.25 -2.25 -13.86
N SER A 311 4.54 -1.35 -13.18
CA SER A 311 4.90 0.07 -13.15
C SER A 311 6.35 0.32 -12.72
N ILE A 312 6.81 -0.32 -11.63
CA ILE A 312 8.20 -0.17 -11.18
C ILE A 312 9.20 -0.96 -12.04
N GLU A 313 8.80 -2.10 -12.62
CA GLU A 313 9.62 -2.90 -13.55
C GLU A 313 9.86 -2.14 -14.87
N ASP A 314 8.85 -1.41 -15.37
CA ASP A 314 8.87 -0.71 -16.66
C ASP A 314 9.55 0.66 -16.58
N ASP A 315 9.23 1.49 -15.58
CA ASP A 315 9.82 2.83 -15.40
C ASP A 315 10.04 3.14 -13.92
N ARG A 316 11.13 2.56 -13.41
CA ARG A 316 11.59 2.76 -12.05
C ARG A 316 11.84 4.23 -11.70
N ASP A 317 12.43 5.00 -12.61
CA ASP A 317 12.78 6.39 -12.32
C ASP A 317 11.52 7.24 -12.11
N THR A 318 10.48 7.01 -12.92
CA THR A 318 9.16 7.63 -12.71
C THR A 318 8.55 7.18 -11.39
N PHE A 319 8.61 5.89 -11.05
CA PHE A 319 8.11 5.39 -9.77
C PHE A 319 8.78 6.10 -8.58
N VAL A 320 10.11 6.22 -8.61
CA VAL A 320 10.88 6.91 -7.57
C VAL A 320 10.48 8.40 -7.50
N ARG A 321 10.34 9.08 -8.64
CA ARG A 321 9.88 10.48 -8.70
C ARG A 321 8.49 10.65 -8.07
N ASP A 322 7.54 9.79 -8.42
CA ASP A 322 6.18 9.82 -7.88
C ASP A 322 6.20 9.61 -6.35
N ALA A 323 6.99 8.64 -5.87
CA ALA A 323 7.18 8.43 -4.44
C ALA A 323 7.79 9.65 -3.72
N GLN A 324 8.81 10.29 -4.30
CA GLN A 324 9.40 11.51 -3.72
C GLN A 324 8.41 12.67 -3.68
N ARG A 325 7.56 12.82 -4.71
CA ARG A 325 6.49 13.83 -4.73
C ARG A 325 5.52 13.62 -3.58
N LEU A 326 5.09 12.37 -3.37
CA LEU A 326 4.16 12.02 -2.30
C LEU A 326 4.77 12.21 -0.90
N PHE A 327 6.06 11.90 -0.71
CA PHE A 327 6.75 12.21 0.56
C PHE A 327 6.78 13.71 0.86
N LYS A 328 6.97 14.56 -0.17
CA LYS A 328 6.87 16.02 -0.02
C LYS A 328 5.46 16.45 0.33
N LEU A 329 4.44 15.94 -0.35
CA LEU A 329 3.03 16.23 -0.03
C LEU A 329 2.69 15.86 1.41
N TYR A 330 3.17 14.71 1.90
CA TYR A 330 3.00 14.31 3.29
C TYR A 330 3.70 15.27 4.27
N THR A 331 4.93 15.66 3.97
CA THR A 331 5.71 16.58 4.82
C THR A 331 5.08 17.97 4.89
N PHE A 332 4.44 18.42 3.82
CA PHE A 332 3.65 19.66 3.79
C PHE A 332 2.23 19.51 4.37
N GLY A 333 1.86 18.33 4.89
CA GLY A 333 0.55 18.08 5.47
C GLY A 333 -0.60 18.12 4.46
N LYS A 334 -0.31 17.90 3.16
CA LYS A 334 -1.32 17.89 2.09
C LYS A 334 -2.02 16.55 1.94
N ILE A 335 -1.38 15.47 2.38
CA ILE A 335 -1.94 14.13 2.47
C ILE A 335 -1.73 13.57 3.87
N SER A 336 -2.62 12.72 4.32
CA SER A 336 -2.60 12.14 5.66
C SER A 336 -2.82 10.62 5.63
N PRO A 337 -1.80 9.83 5.24
CA PRO A 337 -1.88 8.37 5.22
C PRO A 337 -2.34 7.79 6.57
N LYS A 338 -3.42 7.00 6.54
CA LYS A 338 -3.99 6.37 7.73
C LYS A 338 -3.58 4.91 7.83
N ILE A 339 -3.02 4.56 8.99
CA ILE A 339 -2.71 3.17 9.35
C ILE A 339 -3.87 2.63 10.16
N SER A 340 -4.57 1.63 9.61
CA SER A 340 -5.72 1.00 10.28
C SER A 340 -5.26 -0.01 11.33
N HIS A 341 -4.23 -0.80 11.01
CA HIS A 341 -3.69 -1.80 11.93
C HIS A 341 -2.16 -1.82 11.87
N THR A 342 -1.54 -2.05 13.02
CA THR A 342 -0.11 -2.40 13.11
C THR A 342 -0.01 -3.74 13.82
N ILE A 343 0.59 -4.72 13.15
CA ILE A 343 0.54 -6.13 13.56
C ILE A 343 1.96 -6.71 13.64
N ALA A 344 2.14 -7.75 14.44
CA ALA A 344 3.38 -8.53 14.47
C ALA A 344 3.44 -9.54 13.31
N LEU A 345 4.64 -10.09 13.06
CA LEU A 345 4.80 -11.17 12.07
C LEU A 345 3.89 -12.38 12.39
N SER A 346 3.67 -12.68 13.67
CA SER A 346 2.85 -13.81 14.13
C SER A 346 1.36 -13.67 13.76
N GLU A 347 0.90 -12.47 13.42
CA GLU A 347 -0.50 -12.16 13.11
C GLU A 347 -0.79 -12.15 11.61
N ILE A 348 0.24 -12.21 10.75
CA ILE A 348 0.09 -12.12 9.29
C ILE A 348 -0.88 -13.15 8.75
N ALA A 349 -0.82 -14.39 9.24
CA ALA A 349 -1.73 -15.44 8.76
C ALA A 349 -3.19 -15.14 9.06
N THR A 350 -3.48 -14.63 10.26
CA THR A 350 -4.83 -14.21 10.65
C THR A 350 -5.30 -13.02 9.83
N PHE A 351 -4.45 -12.02 9.61
CA PHE A 351 -4.81 -10.85 8.81
C PHE A 351 -5.02 -11.18 7.33
N HIS A 352 -4.27 -12.15 6.75
CA HIS A 352 -4.57 -12.65 5.41
C HIS A 352 -5.99 -13.25 5.34
N GLN A 353 -6.40 -14.06 6.31
CA GLN A 353 -7.75 -14.63 6.35
C GLN A 353 -8.82 -13.54 6.47
N GLN A 354 -8.61 -12.56 7.35
CA GLN A 354 -9.55 -11.45 7.54
C GLN A 354 -9.65 -10.54 6.31
N LEU A 355 -8.54 -10.34 5.59
CA LEU A 355 -8.53 -9.63 4.31
C LEU A 355 -9.34 -10.42 3.26
N GLU A 356 -9.10 -11.73 3.14
CA GLU A 356 -9.81 -12.63 2.23
C GLU A 356 -11.32 -12.66 2.50
N MET A 357 -11.74 -12.55 3.77
CA MET A 357 -13.14 -12.45 4.18
C MET A 357 -13.73 -11.02 4.05
N GLY A 358 -12.92 -10.02 3.70
CA GLY A 358 -13.34 -8.62 3.60
C GLY A 358 -13.64 -7.94 4.94
N GLU A 359 -13.21 -8.53 6.05
CA GLU A 359 -13.43 -8.01 7.40
C GLU A 359 -12.53 -6.79 7.67
N VAL A 360 -11.26 -6.89 7.25
CA VAL A 360 -10.25 -5.83 7.41
C VAL A 360 -10.18 -4.95 6.16
N LYS A 361 -10.11 -3.64 6.38
CA LYS A 361 -10.03 -2.59 5.35
C LYS A 361 -9.06 -1.50 5.78
N GLY A 362 -8.65 -0.65 4.83
CA GLY A 362 -7.59 0.34 5.02
C GLY A 362 -6.19 -0.29 5.11
N THR A 363 -5.20 0.51 5.51
CA THR A 363 -3.79 0.09 5.53
C THR A 363 -3.47 -0.81 6.73
N VAL A 364 -3.00 -2.03 6.48
CA VAL A 364 -2.44 -2.94 7.48
C VAL A 364 -0.93 -2.96 7.34
N VAL A 365 -0.21 -2.62 8.41
CA VAL A 365 1.26 -2.63 8.45
C VAL A 365 1.74 -3.72 9.40
N CYS A 366 2.67 -4.55 8.95
CA CYS A 366 3.45 -5.41 9.83
C CYS A 366 4.67 -4.64 10.34
N ASP A 367 4.87 -4.62 11.67
CA ASP A 367 6.12 -4.21 12.30
C ASP A 367 6.84 -5.46 12.84
N PRO A 368 7.88 -5.96 12.14
CA PRO A 368 8.59 -7.16 12.54
C PRO A 368 9.41 -6.99 13.83
N GLN A 369 9.50 -5.78 14.38
CA GLN A 369 10.19 -5.51 15.65
C GLN A 369 9.31 -5.83 16.86
N ILE A 370 7.97 -5.81 16.74
CA ILE A 370 7.03 -6.05 17.85
C ILE A 370 7.32 -7.39 18.55
N GLU A 371 7.46 -8.46 17.76
CA GLU A 371 7.69 -9.83 18.26
C GLU A 371 9.06 -10.02 18.93
N CYS A 372 9.98 -9.07 18.71
CA CYS A 372 11.38 -9.16 19.14
C CYS A 372 11.72 -8.23 20.31
N SER A 373 10.74 -7.46 20.82
CA SER A 373 10.93 -6.63 22.00
C SER A 373 10.93 -7.50 23.27
N LYS A 374 12.00 -7.45 24.06
CA LYS A 374 12.13 -8.23 25.31
C LYS A 374 11.20 -7.76 26.44
N ASP A 375 10.61 -6.57 26.30
CA ASP A 375 10.05 -5.81 27.43
C ASP A 375 8.55 -5.51 27.35
N THR A 376 7.80 -6.12 26.42
CA THR A 376 6.35 -5.84 26.32
C THR A 376 5.52 -7.02 26.83
N PRO A 377 4.91 -6.95 28.03
CA PRO A 377 3.90 -7.92 28.44
C PRO A 377 2.77 -7.93 27.40
N ARG A 378 2.48 -9.09 26.81
CA ARG A 378 1.46 -9.24 25.75
C ARG A 378 0.04 -8.78 26.12
N SER A 379 -0.23 -8.42 27.39
CA SER A 379 -1.49 -7.83 27.85
C SER A 379 -1.62 -6.32 27.61
N SER A 380 -0.54 -5.60 27.27
CA SER A 380 -0.58 -4.13 27.09
C SER A 380 -0.80 -3.67 25.64
N ILE A 381 -0.90 -4.60 24.68
CA ILE A 381 -1.03 -4.28 23.24
C ILE A 381 -2.38 -3.58 22.95
N ASN A 382 -3.43 -3.91 23.70
CA ASN A 382 -4.74 -3.24 23.57
C ASN A 382 -4.77 -1.84 24.21
N GLU A 383 -3.93 -1.55 25.21
CA GLU A 383 -3.92 -0.24 25.88
C GLU A 383 -2.97 0.77 25.21
N HIS A 384 -1.88 0.31 24.60
CA HIS A 384 -0.93 1.19 23.90
C HIS A 384 -1.46 1.68 22.53
N SER A 385 -2.20 0.83 21.80
CA SER A 385 -2.89 1.26 20.57
C SER A 385 -3.99 2.29 20.86
N GLN A 386 -4.77 2.07 21.93
CA GLN A 386 -5.80 3.02 22.39
C GLN A 386 -5.23 4.32 22.97
N ARG A 387 -4.09 4.27 23.69
CA ARG A 387 -3.43 5.50 24.19
C ARG A 387 -2.82 6.34 23.06
N ARG A 388 -2.24 5.71 22.03
CA ARG A 388 -1.70 6.44 20.86
C ARG A 388 -2.78 7.03 19.98
N SER A 389 -3.93 6.35 19.80
CA SER A 389 -5.07 6.94 19.08
C SER A 389 -5.63 8.16 19.84
N LYS A 390 -5.73 8.09 21.18
CA LYS A 390 -6.17 9.21 22.03
C LYS A 390 -5.22 10.41 22.03
N ILE A 391 -3.91 10.19 21.93
CA ILE A 391 -2.93 11.29 21.82
C ILE A 391 -3.06 11.99 20.46
N ASN A 392 -3.33 11.26 19.38
CA ASN A 392 -3.59 11.86 18.07
C ASN A 392 -4.95 12.59 18.01
N GLU A 393 -5.98 12.06 18.68
CA GLU A 393 -7.28 12.74 18.83
C GLU A 393 -7.18 14.00 19.71
N ALA A 394 -6.38 13.97 20.78
CA ALA A 394 -6.14 15.13 21.63
C ALA A 394 -5.37 16.24 20.89
N ASN A 395 -4.40 15.89 20.04
CA ASN A 395 -3.70 16.86 19.19
C ASN A 395 -4.61 17.42 18.08
N TYR A 396 -5.52 16.60 17.55
CA TYR A 396 -6.56 17.04 16.61
C TYR A 396 -7.56 18.02 17.25
N ASN A 397 -8.00 17.76 18.48
CA ASN A 397 -8.91 18.63 19.21
C ASN A 397 -8.23 19.89 19.75
N ALA A 398 -6.93 19.85 20.08
CA ALA A 398 -6.16 21.03 20.46
C ALA A 398 -5.99 22.03 19.31
N CYS A 399 -5.93 21.56 18.06
CA CYS A 399 -5.96 22.43 16.87
C CYS A 399 -7.32 23.10 16.63
N LEU A 400 -8.42 22.58 17.19
CA LEU A 400 -9.77 23.14 17.07
C LEU A 400 -10.16 24.05 18.25
N GLY A 401 -9.31 24.15 19.29
CA GLY A 401 -9.60 24.83 20.55
C GLY A 401 -9.24 26.32 20.63
N LEU A 402 -8.91 26.98 19.51
CA LEU A 402 -8.76 28.45 19.50
C LEU A 402 -10.15 29.08 19.34
N SER A 403 -10.69 29.58 20.45
CA SER A 403 -11.93 30.35 20.50
C SER A 403 -11.84 31.57 19.57
N TYR A 404 -12.68 31.58 18.54
CA TYR A 404 -12.91 32.74 17.70
C TYR A 404 -13.85 33.71 18.42
N ASP A 405 -13.31 34.86 18.83
CA ASP A 405 -14.10 35.99 19.32
C ASP A 405 -14.86 36.66 18.15
N ASP A 406 -16.11 37.05 18.40
CA ASP A 406 -17.11 37.41 17.39
C ASP A 406 -16.99 38.86 16.84
N GLU A 407 -15.88 39.57 17.08
CA GLU A 407 -15.71 40.98 16.64
C GLU A 407 -14.95 41.16 15.31
N THR A 408 -14.35 40.11 14.72
CA THR A 408 -13.52 40.26 13.50
C THR A 408 -14.25 40.00 12.18
N LYS A 409 -15.56 39.73 12.21
CA LYS A 409 -16.37 39.37 11.02
C LYS A 409 -16.67 40.53 10.05
N SER A 410 -16.35 41.79 10.37
CA SER A 410 -16.77 42.93 9.55
C SER A 410 -15.70 43.52 8.60
N LEU A 411 -14.45 43.04 8.62
CA LEU A 411 -13.36 43.67 7.84
C LEU A 411 -12.71 42.77 6.77
N TYR A 412 -13.11 41.50 6.65
CA TYR A 412 -12.50 40.52 5.73
C TYR A 412 -13.39 40.10 4.54
N SER A 413 -14.54 40.75 4.30
CA SER A 413 -15.45 40.41 3.19
C SER A 413 -15.20 41.16 1.87
N MET A 414 -14.12 41.94 1.76
CA MET A 414 -13.79 42.69 0.54
C MET A 414 -12.29 42.67 0.24
N LYS A 415 -11.72 41.49 -0.07
CA LYS A 415 -10.49 41.35 -0.90
C LYS A 415 -10.02 39.91 -1.22
N ILE A 416 -10.89 38.90 -1.17
CA ILE A 416 -10.56 37.55 -1.66
C ILE A 416 -11.37 37.24 -2.91
N ARG A 417 -10.99 37.88 -4.01
CA ARG A 417 -11.19 37.40 -5.38
C ARG A 417 -9.84 37.65 -6.08
N ASN A 418 -9.24 36.59 -6.64
CA ASN A 418 -7.96 36.55 -7.36
C ASN A 418 -6.66 36.40 -6.55
N LYS A 419 -6.54 35.37 -5.69
CA LYS A 419 -5.21 34.91 -5.24
C LYS A 419 -5.05 33.40 -4.95
N ASN A 420 -6.11 32.60 -5.07
CA ASN A 420 -6.04 31.14 -4.84
C ASN A 420 -5.77 30.31 -6.12
N ASP A 421 -5.81 30.92 -7.31
CA ASP A 421 -5.62 30.20 -8.57
C ASP A 421 -4.13 30.00 -8.94
N GLU A 422 -3.22 30.82 -8.39
CA GLU A 422 -1.78 30.73 -8.72
C GLU A 422 -0.98 29.75 -7.83
N VAL A 423 -1.47 29.44 -6.62
CA VAL A 423 -0.68 28.65 -5.65
C VAL A 423 -0.80 27.13 -5.88
N VAL A 424 -1.85 26.66 -6.57
CA VAL A 424 -2.07 25.21 -6.77
C VAL A 424 -1.44 24.69 -8.07
N ASN A 425 -1.34 25.52 -9.12
CA ASN A 425 -0.67 25.12 -10.37
C ASN A 425 0.84 24.90 -10.21
N LYS A 426 1.49 25.52 -9.22
CA LYS A 426 2.92 25.32 -8.94
C LYS A 426 3.27 23.92 -8.39
N TYR A 427 2.28 23.15 -7.94
CA TYR A 427 2.50 21.82 -7.34
C TYR A 427 2.34 20.65 -8.30
N TRP A 428 2.01 20.87 -9.57
CA TRP A 428 1.71 19.80 -10.53
C TRP A 428 2.50 19.87 -11.85
N ASP A 429 3.04 21.03 -12.24
CA ASP A 429 3.88 21.16 -13.43
C ASP A 429 5.37 20.90 -13.13
N ASP A 430 5.92 19.79 -13.65
CA ASP A 430 7.35 19.50 -13.65
C ASP A 430 8.00 19.99 -14.96
N ALA A 431 8.73 21.12 -14.87
CA ALA A 431 9.81 21.44 -15.83
C ALA A 431 10.96 22.26 -15.24
N THR A 432 10.90 22.74 -14.00
CA THR A 432 12.00 23.50 -13.37
C THR A 432 12.10 23.20 -11.88
N ILE A 433 12.65 22.03 -11.54
CA ILE A 433 13.34 21.83 -10.25
C ILE A 433 14.84 21.71 -10.57
N GLU A 434 15.37 22.73 -11.21
CA GLU A 434 16.75 23.13 -11.00
C GLU A 434 16.71 24.32 -10.04
N THR A 435 17.25 24.10 -8.85
CA THR A 435 17.80 25.10 -7.92
C THR A 435 17.18 26.50 -7.95
N ASN A 436 16.31 26.83 -6.99
CA ASN A 436 16.34 28.15 -6.33
C ASN A 436 15.56 28.14 -5.01
N GLU A 437 16.27 28.47 -3.93
CA GLU A 437 15.79 28.56 -2.54
C GLU A 437 15.00 29.85 -2.23
N SER A 438 14.50 30.62 -3.20
CA SER A 438 14.08 32.01 -2.96
C SER A 438 12.57 32.32 -2.99
N ASP A 439 11.67 31.36 -3.17
CA ASP A 439 10.24 31.65 -3.35
C ASP A 439 9.34 31.26 -2.15
N TYR A 440 9.73 31.64 -0.93
CA TYR A 440 8.87 31.49 0.25
C TYR A 440 8.78 32.80 1.06
N PHE A 441 7.91 33.72 0.63
CA PHE A 441 7.20 34.70 1.49
C PHE A 441 5.84 35.07 0.91
#